data_AF-A0A8W8ND49-F1
#
_entry.id   AF-A0A8W8ND49-F1
#
_cell.length_a   1.000
_cell.length_b   1.000
_cell.length_c   1.000
_cell.angle_alpha   90.00
_cell.angle_beta   90.00
_cell.angle_gamma   90.00
#
_symmetry.space_group_name_H-M   'P 1'
#
loop_
_entity.id
_entity.type
_entity.pdbx_description
1 polymer ?
#
loop_
_entity_poly.entity_id
_entity_poly.type
_entity_poly.pdbx_seq_one_letter_code
_entity_poly.pdbx_strand_id
1 'polypeptide(L)' 'KVVIIANNTPPLRKSEIEYYAMLAKTGVHHYTGNNIELGTACGKYFRVCTLSITDPGDSDIIRSMPSTEGGQ' A
#
# COMPACT_ATOMS: atom_id res chain seq x y z
N LYS A 1 -0.33 1.72 9.92
CA LYS A 1 0.30 0.88 8.86
C LYS A 1 -0.53 1.01 7.60
N VAL A 2 0.08 0.97 6.42
CA VAL A 2 -0.62 1.05 5.12
C VAL A 2 0.10 0.20 4.10
N VAL A 3 -0.64 -0.39 3.16
CA VAL A 3 -0.11 -1.09 2.00
C VAL A 3 -0.39 -0.27 0.74
N ILE A 4 0.62 -0.09 -0.11
CA ILE A 4 0.50 0.59 -1.41
C ILE A 4 0.69 -0.46 -2.51
N ILE A 5 -0.24 -0.49 -3.47
CA ILE A 5 -0.23 -1.47 -4.58
C ILE A 5 -0.15 -0.70 -5.91
N ALA A 6 0.86 -1.00 -6.73
CA ALA A 6 0.99 -0.47 -8.08
C ALA A 6 -0.12 -0.98 -9.01
N ASN A 7 -0.50 -0.18 -9.99
CA ASN A 7 -1.61 -0.47 -10.90
C ASN A 7 -1.42 -1.75 -11.72
N ASN A 8 -0.18 -2.06 -12.13
CA ASN A 8 0.14 -3.27 -12.90
C ASN A 8 0.49 -4.50 -12.04
N THR A 9 0.16 -4.49 -10.75
CA THR A 9 0.31 -5.67 -9.89
C THR A 9 -0.63 -6.78 -10.38
N PRO A 10 -0.14 -8.02 -10.58
CA PRO A 10 -0.97 -9.11 -11.07
C PRO A 10 -2.22 -9.32 -10.21
N PRO A 11 -3.41 -9.51 -10.83
CA PRO A 11 -4.69 -9.56 -10.11
C PRO A 11 -4.71 -10.55 -8.95
N LEU A 12 -4.14 -11.74 -9.13
CA LEU A 12 -4.06 -12.76 -8.08
C LEU A 12 -3.35 -12.24 -6.83
N ARG A 13 -2.16 -11.62 -6.99
CA ARG A 13 -1.42 -11.07 -5.85
C ARG A 13 -2.12 -9.87 -5.23
N LYS A 14 -2.73 -9.02 -6.06
CA LYS A 14 -3.51 -7.87 -5.59
C LYS A 14 -4.63 -8.34 -4.66
N SER A 15 -5.42 -9.33 -5.09
CA SER A 15 -6.49 -9.92 -4.28
C SER A 15 -5.99 -10.58 -2.99
N GLU A 16 -4.89 -11.32 -3.05
CA GLU A 16 -4.29 -11.93 -1.85
C GLU A 16 -3.86 -10.87 -0.83
N ILE A 17 -3.19 -9.80 -1.29
CA ILE A 17 -2.71 -8.72 -0.42
C ILE A 17 -3.89 -7.94 0.18
N GLU A 18 -4.90 -7.61 -0.61
CA GLU A 18 -6.12 -6.94 -0.14
C GLU A 18 -6.86 -7.77 0.90
N TYR A 19 -6.95 -9.10 0.68
CA TYR A 19 -7.55 -10.01 1.64
C TYR A 19 -6.81 -10.01 2.99
N TYR A 20 -5.48 -10.11 2.98
CA TYR A 20 -4.69 -10.03 4.22
C TYR A 20 -4.77 -8.65 4.87
N ALA A 21 -4.77 -7.57 4.10
CA ALA A 21 -4.90 -6.21 4.62
C ALA A 21 -6.27 -6.00 5.28
N MET A 22 -7.35 -6.53 4.69
CA MET A 22 -8.69 -6.51 5.28
C MET A 22 -8.71 -7.23 6.65
N LEU A 23 -8.18 -8.45 6.72
CA LEU A 23 -8.11 -9.21 7.98
C LEU A 23 -7.29 -8.47 9.05
N ALA A 24 -6.21 -7.82 8.64
CA ALA A 24 -5.32 -7.04 9.51
C ALA A 24 -5.84 -5.62 9.80
N LYS A 25 -7.04 -5.24 9.31
CA LYS A 25 -7.59 -3.88 9.40
C LYS A 25 -6.59 -2.80 8.96
N THR A 26 -5.80 -3.11 7.94
CA THR A 26 -4.75 -2.23 7.40
C THR A 26 -5.26 -1.53 6.14
N GLY A 27 -5.05 -0.22 6.06
CA GLY A 27 -5.45 0.55 4.88
C GLY A 27 -4.67 0.13 3.62
N VAL A 28 -5.36 0.11 2.48
CA VAL A 28 -4.77 -0.18 1.17
C VAL A 28 -4.92 1.05 0.28
N HIS A 29 -3.82 1.50 -0.31
CA HIS A 29 -3.79 2.57 -1.29
C HIS A 29 -3.47 1.99 -2.68
N HIS A 30 -4.36 2.20 -3.64
CA HIS A 30 -4.10 1.87 -5.03
C HIS A 30 -3.33 3.01 -5.69
N TYR A 31 -2.04 2.79 -5.92
CA TYR A 31 -1.21 3.72 -6.64
C TYR A 31 -1.57 3.69 -8.13
N THR A 32 -1.78 4.86 -8.72
CA THR A 32 -2.19 4.99 -10.12
C THR A 32 -1.08 4.62 -11.10
N GLY A 33 0.18 4.78 -10.69
CA GLY A 33 1.35 4.45 -11.48
C GLY A 33 1.70 2.96 -11.48
N ASN A 34 2.63 2.60 -12.36
CA ASN A 34 3.14 1.23 -12.48
C ASN A 34 4.27 0.92 -11.48
N ASN A 35 4.70 -0.34 -11.44
CA ASN A 35 5.75 -0.81 -10.54
C ASN A 35 7.16 -0.24 -10.80
N ILE A 36 7.42 0.34 -11.96
CA ILE A 36 8.66 1.07 -12.24
C ILE A 36 8.57 2.44 -11.55
N GLU A 37 7.50 3.18 -11.79
CA GLU A 37 7.25 4.51 -11.20
C GLU A 37 7.22 4.44 -9.68
N LEU A 38 6.55 3.43 -9.11
CA LEU A 38 6.53 3.22 -7.66
C LEU A 38 7.93 2.91 -7.10
N GLY A 39 8.72 2.11 -7.81
CA GLY A 39 10.11 1.82 -7.44
C GLY A 39 10.98 3.08 -7.46
N THR A 40 10.86 3.88 -8.52
CA THR A 40 11.55 5.17 -8.65
C THR A 40 11.13 6.16 -7.56
N ALA A 41 9.84 6.24 -7.23
CA ALA A 41 9.33 7.07 -6.14
C ALA A 41 9.92 6.67 -4.77
N CYS A 42 10.24 5.38 -4.59
CA CYS A 42 10.92 4.86 -3.41
C CYS A 42 12.46 4.98 -3.47
N GLY A 43 13.02 5.64 -4.49
CA GLY A 43 14.46 5.77 -4.70
C GLY A 43 15.16 4.44 -5.05
N LYS A 44 14.46 3.48 -5.64
CA LYS A 44 14.99 2.17 -6.01
C LYS A 44 15.24 2.09 -7.51
N TYR A 45 16.32 1.40 -7.89
CA TYR A 45 16.68 1.09 -9.29
C TYR A 45 16.05 -0.24 -9.79
N PHE A 46 15.06 -0.76 -9.06
CA PHE A 46 14.34 -1.98 -9.40
C PHE A 46 12.84 -1.78 -9.22
N ARG A 47 12.05 -2.68 -9.84
CA ARG A 47 10.59 -2.61 -9.88
C ARG A 47 9.99 -2.99 -8.51
N VAL A 48 9.02 -2.22 -8.04
CA VAL A 48 8.29 -2.46 -6.78
C VAL A 48 6.80 -2.54 -7.09
N CYS A 49 6.20 -3.72 -6.96
CA CYS A 49 4.75 -3.88 -7.17
C CYS A 49 3.94 -3.48 -5.94
N THR A 50 4.47 -3.74 -4.74
CA THR A 50 3.78 -3.50 -3.48
C THR A 50 4.77 -2.98 -2.45
N LEU A 51 4.36 -1.98 -1.67
CA LEU A 51 5.09 -1.45 -0.52
C LEU A 51 4.22 -1.56 0.73
N SER A 52 4.80 -1.96 1.86
CA SER A 52 4.13 -1.91 3.16
C SER A 52 4.86 -0.91 4.05
N ILE A 53 4.10 0.01 4.63
CA ILE A 53 4.61 1.03 5.55
C ILE A 53 4.26 0.56 6.97
N THR A 54 5.29 0.06 7.66
CA THR A 54 5.18 -0.41 9.04
C THR A 54 5.21 0.75 10.04
N ASP A 55 5.98 1.79 9.73
CA ASP A 55 6.13 3.00 10.52
C ASP A 55 6.17 4.23 9.56
N PRO A 56 5.35 5.27 9.78
CA PRO A 56 5.32 6.45 8.92
C PRO A 56 6.46 7.43 9.17
N GLY A 57 7.19 7.33 10.30
CA GLY A 57 8.07 8.39 10.78
C GLY A 57 7.34 9.74 10.82
N ASP A 58 8.00 10.77 10.30
CA ASP A 58 7.46 12.14 10.19
C ASP A 58 6.57 12.37 8.94
N SER A 59 6.22 11.31 8.20
CA SER A 59 5.45 11.44 6.96
C SER A 59 3.94 11.53 7.22
N ASP A 60 3.23 12.40 6.50
CA ASP A 60 1.76 12.48 6.52
C ASP A 60 1.04 11.33 5.78
N ILE A 61 1.78 10.32 5.32
CA ILE A 61 1.31 9.26 4.41
C ILE A 61 0.17 8.38 4.94
N ILE A 62 -0.02 8.33 6.27
CA ILE A 62 -1.09 7.54 6.93
C ILE A 62 -2.29 8.42 7.33
N ARG A 63 -2.13 9.75 7.34
CA ARG A 63 -3.08 10.67 7.97
C ARG A 63 -4.42 10.79 7.25
N SER A 64 -4.48 10.41 5.98
CA SER A 64 -5.68 10.51 5.13
C SER A 64 -6.46 9.21 4.96
N MET A 65 -6.06 8.13 5.62
CA MET A 65 -6.81 6.87 5.54
C MET A 65 -7.91 6.85 6.59
N PRO A 66 -9.17 6.52 6.22
CA PRO A 66 -10.19 6.27 7.21
C PRO A 66 -9.71 5.13 8.09
N SER A 67 -9.45 5.41 9.36
CA SER A 67 -9.29 4.38 10.37
C SER A 67 -10.59 3.60 10.40
N THR A 68 -10.57 2.33 10.00
CA THR A 68 -11.67 1.39 10.27
C THR A 68 -11.66 1.04 11.77
N GLU A 69 -11.79 2.05 12.63
CA GLU A 69 -12.09 1.90 14.05
C GLU A 69 -13.60 1.64 14.19
N GLY A 70 -14.02 0.46 13.75
CA GLY A 70 -15.31 -0.12 14.12
C GLY A 70 -15.23 -0.62 15.56
N GLY A 71 -15.64 0.24 16.48
CA GLY A 71 -15.63 0.00 17.93
C GLY A 71 -16.26 1.14 18.75
N GLN A 72 -17.35 1.74 18.26
CA GLN A 72 -18.43 2.33 19.07
C GLN A 72 -19.76 1.95 18.44
#